data_AF-A0A841GSD8-F1
#
_entry.id   AF-A0A841GSD8-F1
#
_cell.length_a   1.000
_cell.length_b   1.000
_cell.length_c   1.000
_cell.angle_alpha   90.00
_cell.angle_beta   90.00
_cell.angle_gamma   90.00
#
_symmetry.space_group_name_H-M   'P 1'
#
loop_
_entity.id
_entity.type
_entity.pdbx_description
1 polymer ?
#
loop_
_entity_poly.entity_id
_entity_poly.type
_entity_poly.pdbx_seq_one_letter_code
_entity_poly.pdbx_strand_id
1 'polypeptide(L)'
;MRLITRVLPVAGRRPKPLFAAWRLWLGLVLCAQAGCIPDATPTEPEKPGGTIAVVWRTPVTLINTGREDLAVDEHAFYTLYRGISAYDTDSGALLWNVPESAYRALNLVAVSGRVFVASVSVRAYDARSGAELWRSAVDSLARTEIAADERAVYVGTDTRRVLALDVATGRTLWSADAVVPDGDYRESVIGIVTHGDTVYAAVIQELNQSGGRKRGWMVALDRNTGRVLWRYVNERENEPHDLGNHAVAGRMLLMNDLNGGAMIGVDRFTGLEVWRRIGPLDRSGASDAFEIVDGIAYLASNDTFLYALDPETGRAIWQTSVEGSASSSAVCGDKVFAGVQGVYMASRADGRILATLFLDEAAGLKGIHLVSRLHTWGNRVYFVATDAVYAVSCDLP
;
A
#
# COMPACT_ATOMS: atom_id res chain seq x y z
N MET A 1 22.61 73.81 -22.76
CA MET A 1 21.38 73.93 -23.57
C MET A 1 20.39 72.89 -23.04
N ARG A 2 19.33 73.34 -22.38
CA ARG A 2 18.31 72.49 -21.74
C ARG A 2 17.47 71.78 -22.81
N LEU A 3 17.05 70.54 -22.55
CA LEU A 3 15.70 70.09 -22.90
C LEU A 3 15.29 68.93 -21.99
N ILE A 4 14.41 69.29 -21.05
CA ILE A 4 13.53 68.41 -20.29
C ILE A 4 12.37 68.06 -21.23
N THR A 5 11.93 66.81 -21.28
CA THR A 5 10.59 66.50 -21.76
C THR A 5 9.94 65.45 -20.87
N ARG A 6 8.87 65.90 -20.21
CA ARG A 6 7.91 65.12 -19.41
C ARG A 6 7.19 64.12 -20.31
N VAL A 7 6.91 62.93 -19.77
CA VAL A 7 5.89 62.02 -20.29
C VAL A 7 4.76 61.93 -19.26
N LEU A 8 3.53 62.21 -19.70
CA LEU A 8 2.27 62.07 -18.96
C LEU A 8 1.79 60.60 -18.97
N PRO A 9 1.01 60.13 -17.99
CA PRO A 9 0.43 58.80 -18.02
C PRO A 9 -0.89 58.78 -18.82
N VAL A 10 -1.02 57.81 -19.73
CA VAL A 10 -2.30 57.48 -20.39
C VAL A 10 -2.89 56.25 -19.69
N ALA A 11 -4.08 56.42 -19.13
CA ALA A 11 -4.88 55.35 -18.54
C ALA A 11 -5.49 54.48 -19.65
N GLY A 12 -5.04 53.23 -19.77
CA GLY A 12 -5.62 52.21 -20.65
C GLY A 12 -6.54 51.25 -19.88
N ARG A 13 -7.84 51.29 -20.17
CA ARG A 13 -8.85 50.32 -19.69
C ARG A 13 -8.59 48.94 -20.29
N ARG A 14 -8.57 47.88 -19.46
CA ARG A 14 -8.58 46.47 -19.90
C ARG A 14 -10.00 46.06 -20.33
N PRO A 15 -10.20 45.32 -21.43
CA PRO A 15 -11.48 44.66 -21.73
C PRO A 15 -11.57 43.33 -20.96
N LYS A 16 -12.78 42.99 -20.46
CA LYS A 16 -13.10 41.67 -19.86
C LYS A 16 -13.47 40.67 -20.97
N PRO A 17 -13.08 39.38 -20.90
CA PRO A 17 -13.56 38.39 -21.86
C PRO A 17 -14.92 37.81 -21.45
N LEU A 18 -15.90 37.89 -22.36
CA LEU A 18 -17.19 37.19 -22.31
C LEU A 18 -17.07 35.87 -23.07
N PHE A 19 -16.53 34.81 -22.48
CA PHE A 19 -16.59 33.46 -23.05
C PHE A 19 -16.55 32.39 -21.95
N ALA A 20 -17.69 32.11 -21.32
CA ALA A 20 -17.80 31.01 -20.35
C ALA A 20 -19.15 30.25 -20.37
N ALA A 21 -20.06 30.53 -21.31
CA ALA A 21 -21.41 29.94 -21.29
C ALA A 21 -21.65 28.79 -22.29
N TRP A 22 -20.70 28.46 -23.16
CA TRP A 22 -20.91 27.50 -24.27
C TRP A 22 -20.19 26.14 -24.11
N ARG A 23 -19.59 25.85 -22.95
CA ARG A 23 -18.96 24.54 -22.68
C ARG A 23 -19.75 23.59 -21.78
N LEU A 24 -20.81 24.06 -21.12
CA LEU A 24 -21.62 23.25 -20.21
C LEU A 24 -22.71 22.42 -20.90
N TRP A 25 -23.08 22.74 -22.15
CA TRP A 25 -24.17 22.04 -22.85
C TRP A 25 -23.73 20.84 -23.69
N LEU A 26 -22.46 20.76 -24.12
CA LEU A 26 -21.94 19.62 -24.91
C LEU A 26 -21.49 18.43 -24.05
N GLY A 27 -21.24 18.62 -22.75
CA GLY A 27 -20.89 17.54 -21.82
C GLY A 27 -22.08 16.70 -21.33
N LEU A 28 -23.30 17.28 -21.32
CA LEU A 28 -24.51 16.59 -20.87
C LEU A 28 -25.18 15.74 -21.97
N VAL A 29 -24.93 16.02 -23.25
CA VAL A 29 -25.60 15.32 -24.37
C VAL A 29 -24.83 14.08 -24.83
N LEU A 30 -23.51 14.01 -24.59
CA LEU A 30 -22.70 12.82 -24.91
C LEU A 30 -22.84 11.67 -23.89
N CYS A 31 -23.41 11.94 -22.71
CA CYS A 31 -23.57 10.93 -21.65
C CYS A 31 -24.79 10.02 -21.86
N ALA A 32 -25.74 10.39 -22.72
CA ALA A 32 -27.00 9.67 -22.89
C ALA A 32 -26.96 8.52 -23.91
N GLN A 33 -25.86 8.34 -24.67
CA GLN A 33 -25.80 7.38 -25.79
C GLN A 33 -24.75 6.26 -25.64
N ALA A 34 -23.84 6.36 -24.68
CA ALA A 34 -23.06 5.23 -24.20
C ALA A 34 -23.57 4.93 -22.79
N GLY A 35 -23.86 3.68 -22.45
CA GLY A 35 -24.37 3.27 -21.14
C GLY A 35 -23.39 3.50 -19.99
N CYS A 36 -23.02 4.75 -19.74
CA CYS A 36 -22.24 5.20 -18.60
C CYS A 36 -23.11 5.00 -17.36
N ILE A 37 -22.94 3.84 -16.73
CA ILE A 37 -23.38 3.65 -15.36
C ILE A 37 -22.66 4.74 -14.53
N PRO A 38 -23.35 5.55 -13.71
CA PRO A 38 -22.69 6.55 -12.88
C PRO A 38 -21.83 5.88 -11.80
N ASP A 39 -20.82 6.60 -11.31
CA ASP A 39 -20.05 6.16 -10.14
C ASP A 39 -20.96 6.09 -8.90
N ALA A 40 -20.71 5.12 -8.01
CA ALA A 40 -21.48 4.98 -6.79
C ALA A 40 -21.38 6.27 -5.94
N THR A 41 -22.52 6.81 -5.51
CA THR A 41 -22.55 7.96 -4.61
C THR A 41 -22.06 7.53 -3.22
N PRO A 42 -21.28 8.38 -2.51
CA PRO A 42 -20.87 8.07 -1.15
C PRO A 42 -22.07 7.82 -0.24
N THR A 43 -22.03 6.74 0.53
CA THR A 43 -22.98 6.50 1.61
C THR A 43 -22.42 7.04 2.92
N GLU A 44 -23.26 7.73 3.70
CA GLU A 44 -22.90 8.12 5.06
C GLU A 44 -22.63 6.88 5.94
N PRO A 45 -21.76 6.98 6.95
CA PRO A 45 -21.55 5.88 7.87
C PRO A 45 -22.84 5.65 8.67
N GLU A 46 -23.48 4.50 8.47
CA GLU A 46 -24.52 4.05 9.39
C GLU A 46 -23.88 3.70 10.74
N LYS A 47 -24.62 3.92 11.84
CA LYS A 47 -24.15 3.47 13.16
C LYS A 47 -23.90 1.96 13.10
N PRO A 48 -22.72 1.47 13.54
CA PRO A 48 -22.42 0.05 13.53
C PRO A 48 -23.49 -0.76 14.26
N GLY A 49 -23.90 -1.89 13.68
CA GLY A 49 -24.91 -2.77 14.27
C GLY A 49 -24.37 -3.67 15.38
N GLY A 50 -23.04 -3.73 15.57
CA GLY A 50 -22.40 -4.58 16.58
C GLY A 50 -20.91 -4.29 16.77
N THR A 51 -20.26 -5.16 17.54
CA THR A 51 -18.82 -5.11 17.84
C THR A 51 -18.11 -6.31 17.23
N ILE A 52 -16.92 -6.12 16.68
CA ILE A 52 -16.12 -7.22 16.13
C ILE A 52 -15.61 -8.09 17.28
N ALA A 53 -15.82 -9.41 17.21
CA ALA A 53 -15.34 -10.33 18.25
C ALA A 53 -13.81 -10.49 18.22
N VAL A 54 -13.18 -10.23 19.35
CA VAL A 54 -11.77 -10.57 19.59
C VAL A 54 -11.69 -12.06 19.91
N VAL A 55 -11.00 -12.83 19.08
CA VAL A 55 -10.80 -14.27 19.28
C VAL A 55 -9.73 -14.50 20.33
N TRP A 56 -8.60 -13.81 20.16
CA TRP A 56 -7.54 -13.78 21.17
C TRP A 56 -6.78 -12.46 21.10
N ARG A 57 -6.15 -12.13 22.24
CA ARG A 57 -5.29 -10.96 22.41
C ARG A 57 -4.08 -11.38 23.23
N THR A 58 -2.90 -11.21 22.68
CA THR A 58 -1.63 -11.50 23.37
C THR A 58 -0.95 -10.19 23.73
N PRO A 59 -0.94 -9.78 25.02
CA PRO A 59 -0.37 -8.51 25.46
C PRO A 59 1.10 -8.37 25.07
N VAL A 60 1.47 -7.17 24.67
CA VAL A 60 2.85 -6.76 24.41
C VAL A 60 3.17 -5.44 25.07
N THR A 61 4.44 -5.17 25.36
CA THR A 61 4.90 -3.90 25.95
C THR A 61 5.49 -3.01 24.85
N LEU A 62 4.75 -2.03 24.33
CA LEU A 62 5.27 -1.12 23.28
C LEU A 62 5.28 0.34 23.70
N ILE A 63 6.37 1.02 23.30
CA ILE A 63 6.44 2.46 23.13
C ILE A 63 6.77 2.72 21.66
N ASN A 64 5.83 3.37 20.98
CA ASN A 64 5.88 4.06 19.69
C ASN A 64 6.88 3.55 18.66
N THR A 65 6.42 2.70 17.74
CA THR A 65 7.22 2.29 16.60
C THR A 65 6.40 2.31 15.31
N GLY A 66 7.00 2.84 14.24
CA GLY A 66 6.37 2.95 12.92
C GLY A 66 5.94 1.61 12.32
N ARG A 67 5.08 1.70 11.29
CA ARG A 67 4.38 0.60 10.60
C ARG A 67 5.33 -0.55 10.22
N GLU A 68 4.98 -1.76 10.64
CA GLU A 68 5.72 -3.00 10.32
C GLU A 68 4.90 -3.83 9.33
N ASP A 69 5.57 -4.43 8.35
CA ASP A 69 4.95 -5.52 7.58
C ASP A 69 4.95 -6.80 8.40
N LEU A 70 3.86 -7.55 8.28
CA LEU A 70 3.63 -8.80 8.96
C LEU A 70 3.36 -9.90 7.93
N ALA A 71 3.32 -11.14 8.38
CA ALA A 71 2.85 -12.23 7.55
C ALA A 71 2.05 -13.22 8.39
N VAL A 72 1.17 -13.96 7.72
CA VAL A 72 0.38 -15.02 8.32
C VAL A 72 0.34 -16.20 7.37
N ASP A 73 0.44 -17.39 7.92
CA ASP A 73 0.15 -18.64 7.22
C ASP A 73 -0.78 -19.52 8.07
N GLU A 74 -0.95 -20.78 7.68
CA GLU A 74 -1.81 -21.72 8.40
C GLU A 74 -1.39 -22.03 9.83
N HIS A 75 -0.12 -21.85 10.16
CA HIS A 75 0.45 -22.24 11.44
C HIS A 75 0.71 -21.04 12.35
N ALA A 76 1.17 -19.93 11.79
CA ALA A 76 1.59 -18.81 12.61
C ALA A 76 1.33 -17.43 12.00
N PHE A 77 1.12 -16.49 12.90
CA PHE A 77 1.19 -15.06 12.65
C PHE A 77 2.58 -14.55 13.05
N TYR A 78 3.30 -13.99 12.08
CA TYR A 78 4.66 -13.51 12.22
C TYR A 78 4.70 -12.00 12.40
N THR A 79 5.47 -11.54 13.39
CA THR A 79 5.64 -10.12 13.68
C THR A 79 7.11 -9.76 13.88
N LEU A 80 7.45 -8.48 13.71
CA LEU A 80 8.79 -7.93 13.98
C LEU A 80 8.90 -7.28 15.36
N TYR A 81 7.93 -7.59 16.22
CA TYR A 81 7.90 -7.12 17.58
C TYR A 81 8.89 -7.89 18.48
N ARG A 82 9.83 -7.15 19.10
CA ARG A 82 10.95 -7.68 19.92
C ARG A 82 11.81 -8.69 19.17
N GLY A 83 12.11 -8.40 17.91
CA GLY A 83 12.72 -9.33 16.98
C GLY A 83 11.66 -10.07 16.20
N ILE A 84 11.95 -11.26 15.72
CA ILE A 84 11.04 -12.01 14.87
C ILE A 84 10.25 -12.95 15.78
N SER A 85 8.94 -12.75 15.89
CA SER A 85 8.06 -13.52 16.75
C SER A 85 7.03 -14.27 15.91
N ALA A 86 6.72 -15.50 16.31
CA ALA A 86 5.64 -16.29 15.73
C ALA A 86 4.60 -16.62 16.81
N TYR A 87 3.35 -16.35 16.50
CA TYR A 87 2.20 -16.64 17.35
C TYR A 87 1.31 -17.67 16.68
N ASP A 88 0.86 -18.66 17.44
CA ASP A 88 -0.11 -19.65 16.98
C ASP A 88 -1.38 -18.95 16.48
N THR A 89 -1.78 -19.25 15.24
CA THR A 89 -2.94 -18.60 14.60
C THR A 89 -4.25 -18.85 15.35
N ASP A 90 -4.33 -19.98 16.07
CA ASP A 90 -5.53 -20.42 16.75
C ASP A 90 -5.68 -19.87 18.17
N SER A 91 -4.62 -19.89 18.95
CA SER A 91 -4.63 -19.57 20.38
C SER A 91 -3.96 -18.23 20.73
N GLY A 92 -3.16 -17.67 19.82
CA GLY A 92 -2.32 -16.50 20.10
C GLY A 92 -1.11 -16.80 20.96
N ALA A 93 -0.84 -18.07 21.29
CA ALA A 93 0.33 -18.47 22.07
C ALA A 93 1.62 -18.16 21.31
N LEU A 94 2.63 -17.63 22.00
CA LEU A 94 3.96 -17.43 21.41
C LEU A 94 4.61 -18.81 21.15
N LEU A 95 4.89 -19.10 19.88
CA LEU A 95 5.54 -20.34 19.45
C LEU A 95 7.05 -20.25 19.57
N TRP A 96 7.62 -19.17 19.02
CA TRP A 96 9.04 -18.88 19.10
C TRP A 96 9.29 -17.37 18.95
N ASN A 97 10.44 -16.93 19.46
CA ASN A 97 10.94 -15.57 19.30
C ASN A 97 12.44 -15.62 19.04
N VAL A 98 12.88 -14.92 18.00
CA VAL A 98 14.28 -14.68 17.69
C VAL A 98 14.59 -13.22 18.04
N PRO A 99 15.29 -12.96 19.15
CA PRO A 99 15.67 -11.59 19.52
C PRO A 99 16.56 -10.98 18.44
N GLU A 100 16.22 -9.80 17.93
CA GLU A 100 17.08 -9.09 16.99
C GLU A 100 17.99 -8.11 17.73
N SER A 101 19.30 -8.15 17.45
CA SER A 101 20.28 -7.24 18.03
C SER A 101 20.44 -5.97 17.19
N ALA A 102 20.22 -4.83 17.82
CA ALA A 102 20.57 -3.45 17.42
C ALA A 102 19.94 -2.84 16.14
N TYR A 103 19.70 -3.61 15.08
CA TYR A 103 19.04 -3.11 13.85
C TYR A 103 17.66 -3.73 13.71
N ARG A 104 16.63 -2.90 13.55
CA ARG A 104 15.23 -3.34 13.47
C ARG A 104 14.84 -3.64 12.01
N ALA A 105 14.50 -4.89 11.74
CA ALA A 105 13.77 -5.24 10.53
C ALA A 105 12.45 -4.47 10.45
N LEU A 106 12.03 -4.08 9.24
CA LEU A 106 10.72 -3.45 9.02
C LEU A 106 9.79 -4.31 8.20
N ASN A 107 10.34 -5.26 7.43
CA ASN A 107 9.58 -6.03 6.47
C ASN A 107 9.89 -7.52 6.57
N LEU A 108 8.83 -8.32 6.51
CA LEU A 108 8.89 -9.77 6.54
C LEU A 108 7.92 -10.36 5.52
N VAL A 109 8.26 -11.51 4.96
CA VAL A 109 7.36 -12.31 4.11
C VAL A 109 7.50 -13.77 4.47
N ALA A 110 6.38 -14.50 4.52
CA ALA A 110 6.38 -15.94 4.77
C ALA A 110 5.95 -16.68 3.50
N VAL A 111 6.76 -17.64 3.06
CA VAL A 111 6.43 -18.52 1.92
C VAL A 111 7.16 -19.85 2.04
N SER A 112 6.50 -20.95 1.63
CA SER A 112 7.11 -22.29 1.58
C SER A 112 7.76 -22.74 2.90
N GLY A 113 7.07 -22.51 4.03
CA GLY A 113 7.56 -22.89 5.36
C GLY A 113 8.79 -22.11 5.83
N ARG A 114 9.02 -20.92 5.28
CA ARG A 114 10.13 -20.04 5.66
C ARG A 114 9.64 -18.63 5.88
N VAL A 115 10.29 -17.93 6.81
CA VAL A 115 10.09 -16.51 7.08
C VAL A 115 11.33 -15.77 6.63
N PHE A 116 11.17 -14.83 5.70
CA PHE A 116 12.24 -13.99 5.19
C PHE A 116 12.15 -12.61 5.80
N VAL A 117 13.29 -12.08 6.24
CA VAL A 117 13.37 -10.79 6.90
C VAL A 117 14.50 -9.98 6.30
N ALA A 118 14.19 -8.74 5.91
CA ALA A 118 15.16 -7.77 5.42
C ALA A 118 15.46 -6.71 6.49
N SER A 119 16.72 -6.65 6.94
CA SER A 119 17.22 -5.56 7.80
C SER A 119 18.56 -5.03 7.28
N VAL A 120 19.68 -5.39 7.92
CA VAL A 120 21.04 -5.15 7.40
C VAL A 120 21.49 -6.23 6.41
N SER A 121 20.78 -7.35 6.41
CA SER A 121 20.97 -8.52 5.56
C SER A 121 19.60 -9.12 5.28
N VAL A 122 19.49 -9.91 4.21
CA VAL A 122 18.33 -10.78 4.02
C VAL A 122 18.59 -12.08 4.76
N ARG A 123 17.66 -12.50 5.61
CA ARG A 123 17.75 -13.75 6.38
C ARG A 123 16.51 -14.59 6.14
N ALA A 124 16.70 -15.90 6.17
CA ALA A 124 15.61 -16.85 6.18
C ALA A 124 15.60 -17.64 7.48
N TYR A 125 14.40 -17.85 8.00
CA TYR A 125 14.14 -18.63 9.20
C TYR A 125 13.18 -19.77 8.86
N ASP A 126 13.35 -20.90 9.51
CA ASP A 126 12.37 -21.98 9.48
C ASP A 126 11.08 -21.51 10.17
N ALA A 127 9.95 -21.58 9.47
CA ALA A 127 8.67 -21.06 9.92
C ALA A 127 8.17 -21.70 11.23
N ARG A 128 8.56 -22.96 11.49
CA ARG A 128 8.09 -23.74 12.65
C ARG A 128 8.93 -23.53 13.89
N SER A 129 10.24 -23.38 13.74
CA SER A 129 11.18 -23.35 14.86
C SER A 129 11.84 -21.98 15.09
N GLY A 130 11.79 -21.08 14.10
CA GLY A 130 12.54 -19.82 14.14
C GLY A 130 14.06 -20.00 13.96
N ALA A 131 14.54 -21.20 13.57
CA ALA A 131 15.95 -21.43 13.32
C ALA A 131 16.41 -20.68 12.05
N GLU A 132 17.52 -19.93 12.13
CA GLU A 132 18.10 -19.28 10.95
C GLU A 132 18.62 -20.34 9.96
N LEU A 133 18.08 -20.34 8.75
CA LEU A 133 18.44 -21.26 7.67
C LEU A 133 19.61 -20.74 6.85
N TRP A 134 19.55 -19.45 6.50
CA TRP A 134 20.60 -18.77 5.76
C TRP A 134 20.56 -17.26 5.97
N ARG A 135 21.67 -16.62 5.60
CA ARG A 135 21.86 -15.17 5.63
C ARG A 135 22.66 -14.72 4.42
N SER A 136 22.19 -13.65 3.78
CA SER A 136 22.84 -13.04 2.63
C SER A 136 23.06 -11.55 2.88
N ALA A 137 24.32 -11.13 2.76
CA ALA A 137 24.67 -9.72 2.70
C ALA A 137 24.17 -9.14 1.37
N VAL A 138 23.47 -8.01 1.46
CA VAL A 138 23.03 -7.23 0.30
C VAL A 138 23.51 -5.81 0.51
N ASP A 139 24.36 -5.34 -0.39
CA ASP A 139 24.91 -4.00 -0.31
C ASP A 139 23.79 -2.96 -0.48
N SER A 140 23.75 -1.99 0.43
CA SER A 140 22.77 -0.91 0.41
C SER A 140 21.31 -1.38 0.36
N LEU A 141 20.97 -2.47 1.08
CA LEU A 141 19.60 -2.96 1.17
C LEU A 141 18.65 -1.84 1.61
N ALA A 142 17.63 -1.57 0.79
CA ALA A 142 16.62 -0.58 1.13
C ALA A 142 15.75 -1.11 2.27
N ARG A 143 15.33 -0.21 3.17
CA ARG A 143 14.41 -0.54 4.27
C ARG A 143 12.96 -0.55 3.78
N THR A 144 12.68 -1.42 2.82
CA THR A 144 11.42 -1.46 2.06
C THR A 144 10.79 -2.85 2.02
N GLU A 145 9.53 -2.92 1.61
CA GLU A 145 8.78 -4.15 1.36
C GLU A 145 9.60 -5.12 0.50
N ILE A 146 9.49 -6.39 0.85
CA ILE A 146 10.09 -7.51 0.13
C ILE A 146 8.99 -8.44 -0.36
N ALA A 147 9.22 -9.08 -1.50
CA ALA A 147 8.34 -10.12 -2.00
C ALA A 147 9.08 -11.46 -2.04
N ALA A 148 8.35 -12.57 -1.96
CA ALA A 148 8.92 -13.89 -2.17
C ALA A 148 7.93 -14.81 -2.88
N ASP A 149 8.44 -15.72 -3.69
CA ASP A 149 7.72 -16.85 -4.28
C ASP A 149 8.45 -18.16 -3.96
N GLU A 150 8.01 -19.27 -4.55
CA GLU A 150 8.66 -20.59 -4.39
C GLU A 150 10.08 -20.67 -4.97
N ARG A 151 10.54 -19.64 -5.69
CA ARG A 151 11.84 -19.60 -6.35
C ARG A 151 12.79 -18.67 -5.64
N ALA A 152 12.36 -17.46 -5.31
CA ALA A 152 13.23 -16.41 -4.82
C ALA A 152 12.58 -15.43 -3.85
N VAL A 153 13.43 -14.78 -3.07
CA VAL A 153 13.14 -13.54 -2.35
C VAL A 153 13.63 -12.38 -3.20
N TYR A 154 12.76 -11.41 -3.42
CA TYR A 154 13.00 -10.22 -4.22
C TYR A 154 13.17 -9.01 -3.29
N VAL A 155 14.32 -8.36 -3.39
CA VAL A 155 14.68 -7.23 -2.50
C VAL A 155 15.22 -6.05 -3.29
N GLY A 156 15.01 -4.85 -2.74
CA GLY A 156 15.41 -3.58 -3.33
C GLY A 156 16.60 -2.97 -2.61
N THR A 157 17.36 -2.12 -3.31
CA THR A 157 18.46 -1.34 -2.71
C THR A 157 18.20 0.15 -2.77
N ASP A 158 18.89 0.90 -1.91
CA ASP A 158 19.03 2.37 -1.96
C ASP A 158 19.95 2.86 -3.10
N THR A 159 20.32 1.93 -3.97
CA THR A 159 21.15 2.11 -5.16
C THR A 159 20.46 1.49 -6.36
N ARG A 160 19.14 1.70 -6.47
CA ARG A 160 18.25 1.40 -7.60
C ARG A 160 18.21 -0.05 -8.10
N ARG A 161 18.79 -0.98 -7.36
CA ARG A 161 18.88 -2.38 -7.77
C ARG A 161 17.75 -3.20 -7.19
N VAL A 162 17.28 -4.13 -8.00
CA VAL A 162 16.46 -5.25 -7.56
C VAL A 162 17.33 -6.50 -7.62
N LEU A 163 17.25 -7.33 -6.58
CA LEU A 163 17.93 -8.60 -6.48
C LEU A 163 16.90 -9.71 -6.30
N ALA A 164 17.13 -10.84 -6.95
CA ALA A 164 16.48 -12.10 -6.60
C ALA A 164 17.48 -13.02 -5.93
N LEU A 165 17.17 -13.44 -4.71
CA LEU A 165 17.93 -14.41 -3.93
C LEU A 165 17.19 -15.74 -3.92
N ASP A 166 17.88 -16.84 -4.18
CA ASP A 166 17.33 -18.19 -4.12
C ASP A 166 16.63 -18.43 -2.77
N VAL A 167 15.37 -18.87 -2.81
CA VAL A 167 14.54 -19.03 -1.61
C VAL A 167 15.13 -20.04 -0.61
N ALA A 168 15.85 -21.05 -1.11
CA ALA A 168 16.38 -22.14 -0.30
C ALA A 168 17.79 -21.83 0.22
N THR A 169 18.62 -21.14 -0.55
CA THR A 169 20.05 -20.94 -0.24
C THR A 169 20.46 -19.49 0.00
N GLY A 170 19.60 -18.52 -0.32
CA GLY A 170 19.91 -17.09 -0.24
C GLY A 170 20.91 -16.58 -1.30
N ARG A 171 21.32 -17.42 -2.25
CA ARG A 171 22.32 -17.04 -3.27
C ARG A 171 21.68 -16.13 -4.30
N THR A 172 22.38 -15.08 -4.72
CA THR A 172 21.89 -14.19 -5.78
C THR A 172 21.72 -14.97 -7.08
N LEU A 173 20.47 -15.03 -7.56
CA LEU A 173 20.11 -15.61 -8.86
C LEU A 173 20.30 -14.57 -9.96
N TRP A 174 19.91 -13.33 -9.70
CA TRP A 174 20.17 -12.19 -10.56
C TRP A 174 20.15 -10.88 -9.77
N SER A 175 20.76 -9.84 -10.34
CA SER A 175 20.65 -8.46 -9.89
C SER A 175 20.56 -7.55 -11.11
N ALA A 176 19.65 -6.58 -11.07
CA ALA A 176 19.40 -5.67 -12.18
C ALA A 176 19.19 -4.24 -11.68
N ASP A 177 19.66 -3.27 -12.45
CA ASP A 177 19.33 -1.86 -12.25
C ASP A 177 17.88 -1.63 -12.72
N ALA A 178 16.98 -1.26 -11.81
CA ALA A 178 15.57 -1.04 -12.13
C ALA A 178 15.39 0.18 -13.03
N VAL A 179 16.13 1.25 -12.78
CA VAL A 179 16.13 2.48 -13.57
C VAL A 179 17.53 2.87 -14.01
N VAL A 180 17.61 3.54 -15.15
CA VAL A 180 18.85 4.21 -15.61
C VAL A 180 19.05 5.41 -14.69
N PRO A 181 20.26 5.63 -14.14
CA PRO A 181 20.47 6.76 -13.25
C PRO A 181 20.33 8.06 -14.04
N ASP A 182 19.60 9.03 -13.48
CA ASP A 182 19.38 10.33 -14.11
C ASP A 182 19.83 11.45 -13.18
N GLY A 183 21.09 11.86 -13.34
CA GLY A 183 21.70 12.97 -12.59
C GLY A 183 22.41 12.53 -11.30
N ASP A 184 22.51 13.48 -10.36
CA ASP A 184 23.37 13.36 -9.17
C ASP A 184 22.64 12.79 -7.95
N TYR A 185 21.35 12.48 -8.06
CA TYR A 185 20.54 12.07 -6.92
C TYR A 185 20.24 10.57 -6.91
N ARG A 186 20.09 10.03 -5.70
CA ARG A 186 19.92 8.59 -5.48
C ARG A 186 18.52 8.15 -5.81
N GLU A 187 18.43 7.01 -6.49
CA GLU A 187 17.18 6.28 -6.66
C GLU A 187 17.13 5.06 -5.72
N SER A 188 16.06 4.98 -4.93
CA SER A 188 15.81 3.90 -3.98
C SER A 188 14.62 3.07 -4.44
N VAL A 189 14.73 1.75 -4.36
CA VAL A 189 13.59 0.85 -4.48
C VAL A 189 12.80 0.91 -3.17
N ILE A 190 11.50 1.20 -3.25
CA ILE A 190 10.63 1.44 -2.08
C ILE A 190 9.38 0.55 -2.03
N GLY A 191 9.22 -0.38 -2.96
CA GLY A 191 8.24 -1.45 -2.84
C GLY A 191 8.48 -2.53 -3.88
N ILE A 192 8.22 -3.78 -3.53
CA ILE A 192 8.38 -4.93 -4.43
C ILE A 192 7.17 -5.84 -4.30
N VAL A 193 6.61 -6.23 -5.44
CA VAL A 193 5.53 -7.22 -5.55
C VAL A 193 5.87 -8.20 -6.66
N THR A 194 5.52 -9.48 -6.50
CA THR A 194 5.69 -10.48 -7.55
C THR A 194 4.35 -11.10 -7.94
N HIS A 195 4.17 -11.36 -9.23
CA HIS A 195 3.00 -12.06 -9.76
C HIS A 195 3.35 -12.77 -11.08
N GLY A 196 3.09 -14.08 -11.13
CA GLY A 196 3.39 -14.89 -12.31
C GLY A 196 4.87 -14.78 -12.66
N ASP A 197 5.17 -14.41 -13.91
CA ASP A 197 6.55 -14.25 -14.42
C ASP A 197 7.15 -12.84 -14.29
N THR A 198 6.55 -11.99 -13.45
CA THR A 198 6.95 -10.59 -13.31
C THR A 198 7.22 -10.19 -11.86
N VAL A 199 8.25 -9.37 -11.67
CA VAL A 199 8.53 -8.59 -10.46
C VAL A 199 8.23 -7.13 -10.76
N TYR A 200 7.40 -6.50 -9.95
CA TYR A 200 7.07 -5.08 -10.01
C TYR A 200 7.81 -4.36 -8.90
N ALA A 201 8.56 -3.32 -9.24
CA ALA A 201 9.35 -2.52 -8.31
C ALA A 201 8.96 -1.04 -8.41
N ALA A 202 8.56 -0.45 -7.28
CA ALA A 202 8.47 1.00 -7.14
C ALA A 202 9.85 1.57 -6.85
N VAL A 203 10.22 2.60 -7.60
CA VAL A 203 11.49 3.30 -7.45
C VAL A 203 11.20 4.78 -7.29
N ILE A 204 11.88 5.43 -6.36
CA ILE A 204 11.82 6.89 -6.19
C ILE A 204 13.20 7.52 -6.32
N GLN A 205 13.25 8.76 -6.77
CA GLN A 205 14.44 9.59 -6.79
C GLN A 205 14.13 10.90 -6.07
N GLU A 206 14.89 11.24 -5.04
CA GLU A 206 14.83 12.58 -4.43
C GLU A 206 15.52 13.60 -5.35
N LEU A 207 15.00 14.81 -5.52
CA LEU A 207 15.63 15.81 -6.41
C LEU A 207 16.40 16.92 -5.67
N ASN A 208 16.59 16.83 -4.35
CA ASN A 208 17.51 17.71 -3.60
C ASN A 208 17.94 17.12 -2.25
N GLN A 209 18.99 17.70 -1.64
CA GLN A 209 19.59 17.25 -0.37
C GLN A 209 18.70 17.42 0.87
N SER A 210 17.55 18.07 0.73
CA SER A 210 16.58 18.25 1.81
C SER A 210 15.40 17.26 1.73
N GLY A 211 15.48 16.24 0.86
CA GLY A 211 14.39 15.28 0.64
C GLY A 211 13.22 15.85 -0.19
N GLY A 212 13.47 16.89 -0.99
CA GLY A 212 12.44 17.53 -1.80
C GLY A 212 12.05 16.76 -3.06
N ARG A 213 11.14 17.36 -3.84
CA ARG A 213 10.42 16.83 -5.02
C ARG A 213 10.92 15.49 -5.54
N LYS A 214 10.09 14.46 -5.45
CA LYS A 214 10.44 13.10 -5.91
C LYS A 214 9.99 12.84 -7.34
N ARG A 215 10.72 12.01 -8.08
CA ARG A 215 10.23 11.29 -9.26
C ARG A 215 9.95 9.84 -8.86
N GLY A 216 8.89 9.26 -9.40
CA GLY A 216 8.48 7.88 -9.14
C GLY A 216 8.39 7.06 -10.42
N TRP A 217 8.92 5.85 -10.38
CA TRP A 217 8.82 4.85 -11.43
C TRP A 217 8.14 3.60 -10.91
N MET A 218 7.33 2.98 -11.75
CA MET A 218 6.98 1.57 -11.62
C MET A 218 7.73 0.80 -12.70
N VAL A 219 8.48 -0.22 -12.29
CA VAL A 219 9.32 -1.02 -13.17
C VAL A 219 8.84 -2.46 -13.12
N ALA A 220 8.53 -3.04 -14.28
CA ALA A 220 8.31 -4.47 -14.40
C ALA A 220 9.58 -5.16 -14.88
N LEU A 221 9.99 -6.22 -14.18
CA LEU A 221 11.15 -7.04 -14.49
C LEU A 221 10.71 -8.49 -14.69
N ASP A 222 11.32 -9.17 -15.65
CA ASP A 222 11.20 -10.62 -15.80
C ASP A 222 11.69 -11.33 -14.53
N ARG A 223 10.85 -12.18 -13.92
CA ARG A 223 11.16 -12.78 -12.61
C ARG A 223 12.39 -13.68 -12.62
N ASN A 224 12.73 -14.23 -13.78
CA ASN A 224 13.76 -15.26 -13.93
C ASN A 224 15.13 -14.65 -14.23
N THR A 225 15.14 -13.51 -14.93
CA THR A 225 16.36 -12.90 -15.46
C THR A 225 16.64 -11.50 -14.92
N GLY A 226 15.65 -10.84 -14.32
CA GLY A 226 15.75 -9.43 -13.92
C GLY A 226 15.73 -8.46 -15.10
N ARG A 227 15.46 -8.93 -16.33
CA ARG A 227 15.38 -8.05 -17.50
C ARG A 227 14.17 -7.13 -17.36
N VAL A 228 14.39 -5.82 -17.49
CA VAL A 228 13.29 -4.85 -17.48
C VAL A 228 12.40 -5.06 -18.71
N LEU A 229 11.10 -5.25 -18.45
CA LEU A 229 10.05 -5.44 -19.45
C LEU A 229 9.49 -4.08 -19.88
N TRP A 230 9.16 -3.22 -18.91
CA TRP A 230 8.67 -1.87 -19.15
C TRP A 230 8.92 -0.97 -17.93
N ARG A 231 8.75 0.34 -18.14
CA ARG A 231 8.77 1.36 -17.08
C ARG A 231 7.59 2.30 -17.28
N TYR A 232 6.86 2.54 -16.20
CA TYR A 232 5.90 3.61 -16.09
C TYR A 232 6.52 4.72 -15.25
N VAL A 233 6.36 5.97 -15.67
CA VAL A 233 6.85 7.15 -14.94
C VAL A 233 5.65 7.98 -14.56
N ASN A 234 5.52 8.32 -13.28
CA ASN A 234 4.46 9.21 -12.82
C ASN A 234 4.89 10.67 -13.06
N GLU A 235 4.89 11.12 -14.32
CA GLU A 235 5.31 12.48 -14.70
C GLU A 235 4.11 13.44 -14.68
N ARG A 236 3.84 14.05 -13.51
CA ARG A 236 3.11 15.32 -13.46
C ARG A 236 3.99 16.44 -12.92
N GLU A 237 3.95 17.58 -13.61
CA GLU A 237 4.69 18.76 -13.21
C GLU A 237 4.16 19.29 -11.86
N ASN A 238 5.07 19.42 -10.89
CA ASN A 238 4.94 20.13 -9.61
C ASN A 238 4.31 19.40 -8.43
N GLU A 239 4.15 18.08 -8.49
CA GLU A 239 3.72 17.27 -7.34
C GLU A 239 4.81 16.26 -6.93
N PRO A 240 4.97 15.94 -5.63
CA PRO A 240 5.81 14.82 -5.20
C PRO A 240 5.15 13.52 -5.65
N HIS A 241 5.92 12.55 -6.15
CA HIS A 241 5.42 11.26 -6.63
C HIS A 241 5.99 10.14 -5.76
N ASP A 242 5.20 9.63 -4.82
CA ASP A 242 5.52 8.36 -4.15
C ASP A 242 4.51 7.33 -4.69
N LEU A 243 5.01 6.39 -5.50
CA LEU A 243 4.24 5.20 -5.85
C LEU A 243 4.31 4.26 -4.64
N GLY A 244 3.20 4.18 -3.93
CA GLY A 244 3.00 3.26 -2.81
C GLY A 244 2.51 1.90 -3.29
N ASN A 245 2.42 0.97 -2.35
CA ASN A 245 2.11 -0.45 -2.53
C ASN A 245 1.11 -0.75 -3.65
N HIS A 246 1.36 -1.86 -4.34
CA HIS A 246 0.72 -2.20 -5.60
C HIS A 246 0.03 -3.56 -5.49
N ALA A 247 -1.01 -3.77 -6.28
CA ALA A 247 -1.69 -5.05 -6.36
C ALA A 247 -1.94 -5.43 -7.82
N VAL A 248 -2.02 -6.73 -8.09
CA VAL A 248 -2.28 -7.24 -9.43
C VAL A 248 -3.67 -7.82 -9.50
N ALA A 249 -4.49 -7.32 -10.43
CA ALA A 249 -5.86 -7.75 -10.66
C ALA A 249 -6.11 -7.97 -12.15
N GLY A 250 -6.14 -9.24 -12.59
CA GLY A 250 -6.34 -9.54 -14.01
C GLY A 250 -5.28 -8.86 -14.87
N ARG A 251 -5.66 -8.01 -15.83
CA ARG A 251 -4.70 -7.29 -16.68
C ARG A 251 -4.02 -6.11 -15.98
N MET A 252 -4.52 -5.72 -14.82
CA MET A 252 -4.20 -4.45 -14.19
C MET A 252 -3.16 -4.61 -13.08
N LEU A 253 -2.21 -3.69 -13.07
CA LEU A 253 -1.40 -3.35 -11.91
C LEU A 253 -2.01 -2.08 -11.30
N LEU A 254 -2.55 -2.21 -10.08
CA LEU A 254 -3.12 -1.12 -9.32
C LEU A 254 -2.06 -0.54 -8.39
N MET A 255 -2.00 0.78 -8.32
CA MET A 255 -1.00 1.51 -7.56
C MET A 255 -1.63 2.72 -6.87
N ASN A 256 -0.97 3.17 -5.80
CA ASN A 256 -1.34 4.39 -5.09
C ASN A 256 -0.31 5.48 -5.33
N ASP A 257 -0.77 6.67 -5.71
CA ASP A 257 0.04 7.89 -5.71
C ASP A 257 -0.16 8.61 -4.37
N LEU A 258 0.74 8.31 -3.43
CA LEU A 258 0.61 8.72 -2.03
C LEU A 258 0.58 10.23 -1.82
N ASN A 259 1.24 10.97 -2.71
CA ASN A 259 1.38 12.42 -2.60
C ASN A 259 0.57 13.17 -3.68
N GLY A 260 0.35 12.55 -4.85
CA GLY A 260 -0.55 13.07 -5.88
C GLY A 260 -2.03 12.75 -5.62
N GLY A 261 -2.35 11.98 -4.59
CA GLY A 261 -3.71 11.76 -4.12
C GLY A 261 -4.57 10.98 -5.12
N ALA A 262 -3.97 10.02 -5.83
CA ALA A 262 -4.65 9.26 -6.87
C ALA A 262 -4.47 7.75 -6.72
N MET A 263 -5.51 7.02 -7.13
CA MET A 263 -5.41 5.60 -7.44
C MET A 263 -5.17 5.45 -8.94
N ILE A 264 -4.26 4.57 -9.34
CA ILE A 264 -3.83 4.42 -10.74
C ILE A 264 -3.94 2.95 -11.15
N GLY A 265 -4.55 2.70 -12.30
CA GLY A 265 -4.53 1.40 -12.96
C GLY A 265 -3.65 1.45 -14.20
N VAL A 266 -2.65 0.57 -14.24
CA VAL A 266 -1.73 0.41 -15.38
C VAL A 266 -1.91 -0.97 -15.99
N ASP A 267 -1.88 -1.05 -17.32
CA ASP A 267 -1.80 -2.32 -18.03
C ASP A 267 -0.47 -3.01 -17.67
N ARG A 268 -0.54 -4.15 -16.97
CA ARG A 268 0.64 -4.79 -16.39
C ARG A 268 1.60 -5.41 -17.42
N PHE A 269 1.19 -5.50 -18.69
CA PHE A 269 1.99 -6.06 -19.79
C PHE A 269 2.69 -4.97 -20.61
N THR A 270 2.09 -3.78 -20.71
CA THR A 270 2.61 -2.67 -21.53
C THR A 270 3.16 -1.51 -20.71
N GLY A 271 2.75 -1.39 -19.44
CA GLY A 271 3.11 -0.26 -18.58
C GLY A 271 2.32 1.02 -18.86
N LEU A 272 1.28 0.97 -19.69
CA LEU A 272 0.45 2.14 -20.00
C LEU A 272 -0.64 2.36 -18.95
N GLU A 273 -0.76 3.60 -18.45
CA GLU A 273 -1.88 4.00 -17.60
C GLU A 273 -3.20 3.85 -18.37
N VAL A 274 -4.11 3.07 -17.81
CA VAL A 274 -5.45 2.82 -18.36
C VAL A 274 -6.45 3.78 -17.73
N TRP A 275 -6.35 3.97 -16.41
CA TRP A 275 -7.23 4.86 -15.67
C TRP A 275 -6.52 5.48 -14.47
N ARG A 276 -7.08 6.60 -14.02
CA ARG A 276 -6.71 7.29 -12.79
C ARG A 276 -7.96 7.80 -12.10
N ARG A 277 -8.04 7.56 -10.79
CA ARG A 277 -9.12 8.02 -9.93
C ARG A 277 -8.58 8.98 -8.88
N ILE A 278 -9.27 10.09 -8.69
CA ILE A 278 -9.06 11.03 -7.59
C ILE A 278 -10.34 10.98 -6.75
N GLY A 279 -10.19 10.86 -5.44
CA GLY A 279 -11.31 10.76 -4.50
C GLY A 279 -12.05 12.10 -4.31
N PRO A 280 -13.19 12.07 -3.59
CA PRO A 280 -14.09 13.23 -3.42
C PRO A 280 -13.47 14.47 -2.78
N LEU A 281 -12.31 14.34 -2.12
CA LEU A 281 -11.61 15.44 -1.42
C LEU A 281 -10.37 15.94 -2.19
N ASP A 282 -10.38 15.78 -3.53
CA ASP A 282 -9.21 15.99 -4.40
C ASP A 282 -7.97 15.21 -3.94
N ARG A 283 -8.22 14.10 -3.23
CA ARG A 283 -7.24 13.20 -2.64
C ARG A 283 -7.86 11.81 -2.60
N SER A 284 -7.01 10.81 -2.79
CA SER A 284 -7.31 9.39 -2.64
C SER A 284 -6.00 8.60 -2.58
N GLY A 285 -6.11 7.34 -2.19
CA GLY A 285 -5.01 6.41 -2.14
C GLY A 285 -4.67 6.04 -0.71
N ALA A 286 -3.96 4.93 -0.56
CA ALA A 286 -3.56 4.42 0.73
C ALA A 286 -2.05 4.25 0.82
N SER A 287 -1.55 4.23 2.06
CA SER A 287 -0.24 3.64 2.37
C SER A 287 -0.21 2.12 2.21
N ASP A 288 -1.33 1.50 1.85
CA ASP A 288 -1.44 0.05 1.68
C ASP A 288 -1.77 -0.37 0.25
N ALA A 289 -1.57 -1.65 -0.05
CA ALA A 289 -1.96 -2.25 -1.32
C ALA A 289 -3.49 -2.39 -1.41
N PHE A 290 -3.99 -2.55 -2.64
CA PHE A 290 -5.37 -2.99 -2.85
C PHE A 290 -5.51 -4.48 -2.53
N GLU A 291 -6.63 -4.84 -1.92
CA GLU A 291 -7.01 -6.23 -1.71
C GLU A 291 -7.85 -6.72 -2.90
N ILE A 292 -7.38 -7.75 -3.61
CA ILE A 292 -8.05 -8.24 -4.82
C ILE A 292 -8.75 -9.56 -4.52
N VAL A 293 -10.08 -9.55 -4.48
CA VAL A 293 -10.88 -10.75 -4.21
C VAL A 293 -12.07 -10.81 -5.17
N ASP A 294 -12.27 -11.97 -5.80
CA ASP A 294 -13.33 -12.25 -6.77
C ASP A 294 -13.43 -11.19 -7.89
N GLY A 295 -12.28 -10.68 -8.34
CA GLY A 295 -12.19 -9.68 -9.41
C GLY A 295 -12.53 -8.25 -8.99
N ILE A 296 -12.69 -7.99 -7.69
CA ILE A 296 -12.95 -6.65 -7.14
C ILE A 296 -11.73 -6.19 -6.36
N ALA A 297 -11.37 -4.91 -6.51
CA ALA A 297 -10.31 -4.27 -5.73
C ALA A 297 -10.90 -3.51 -4.54
N TYR A 298 -10.45 -3.82 -3.34
CA TYR A 298 -10.87 -3.14 -2.11
C TYR A 298 -9.71 -2.30 -1.55
N LEU A 299 -10.03 -1.10 -1.06
CA LEU A 299 -9.02 -0.20 -0.50
C LEU A 299 -9.59 0.70 0.59
N ALA A 300 -8.95 0.68 1.75
CA ALA A 300 -9.08 1.71 2.78
C ALA A 300 -8.17 2.90 2.45
N SER A 301 -8.75 4.04 2.12
CA SER A 301 -8.05 5.21 1.58
C SER A 301 -7.90 6.35 2.59
N ASN A 302 -6.85 7.16 2.41
CA ASN A 302 -6.52 8.30 3.27
C ASN A 302 -7.52 9.47 3.17
N ASP A 303 -8.44 9.41 2.22
CA ASP A 303 -9.52 10.37 1.98
C ASP A 303 -10.79 10.08 2.81
N THR A 304 -10.69 9.22 3.83
CA THR A 304 -11.77 8.84 4.76
C THR A 304 -12.84 7.92 4.16
N PHE A 305 -12.49 7.19 3.10
CA PHE A 305 -13.38 6.23 2.45
C PHE A 305 -12.81 4.82 2.42
N LEU A 306 -13.72 3.84 2.51
CA LEU A 306 -13.49 2.47 2.07
C LEU A 306 -14.09 2.30 0.68
N TYR A 307 -13.33 1.72 -0.24
CA TYR A 307 -13.70 1.52 -1.63
C TYR A 307 -13.85 0.04 -1.98
N ALA A 308 -14.81 -0.26 -2.85
CA ALA A 308 -14.75 -1.38 -3.78
C ALA A 308 -14.76 -0.85 -5.21
N LEU A 309 -13.76 -1.25 -5.99
CA LEU A 309 -13.54 -0.78 -7.35
C LEU A 309 -13.55 -1.94 -8.32
N ASP A 310 -14.03 -1.68 -9.53
CA ASP A 310 -13.70 -2.48 -10.71
C ASP A 310 -12.24 -2.21 -11.09
N PRO A 311 -11.33 -3.21 -11.02
CA PRO A 311 -9.92 -3.02 -11.33
C PRO A 311 -9.65 -2.58 -12.77
N GLU A 312 -10.48 -2.98 -13.73
CA GLU A 312 -10.27 -2.71 -15.17
C GLU A 312 -10.62 -1.26 -15.53
N THR A 313 -11.56 -0.66 -14.80
CA THR A 313 -12.08 0.69 -15.11
C THR A 313 -11.78 1.74 -14.05
N GLY A 314 -11.39 1.34 -12.84
CA GLY A 314 -11.17 2.25 -11.70
C GLY A 314 -12.46 2.82 -11.12
N ARG A 315 -13.61 2.32 -11.54
CA ARG A 315 -14.93 2.81 -11.12
C ARG A 315 -15.31 2.22 -9.77
N ALA A 316 -15.94 3.02 -8.92
CA ALA A 316 -16.43 2.54 -7.64
C ALA A 316 -17.72 1.75 -7.84
N ILE A 317 -17.68 0.48 -7.42
CA ILE A 317 -18.85 -0.36 -7.24
C ILE A 317 -19.64 0.16 -6.03
N TRP A 318 -18.93 0.45 -4.95
CA TRP A 318 -19.43 1.20 -3.80
C TRP A 318 -18.29 1.97 -3.13
N GLN A 319 -18.66 3.00 -2.37
CA GLN A 319 -17.73 3.73 -1.50
C GLN A 319 -18.48 4.16 -0.23
N THR A 320 -17.87 3.95 0.93
CA THR A 320 -18.49 4.21 2.22
C THR A 320 -17.57 5.06 3.07
N SER A 321 -18.12 6.13 3.65
CA SER A 321 -17.36 6.99 4.55
C SER A 321 -17.04 6.23 5.86
N VAL A 322 -15.80 6.37 6.32
CA VAL A 322 -15.35 5.88 7.62
C VAL A 322 -14.83 7.04 8.45
N GLU A 323 -15.00 6.96 9.77
CA GLU A 323 -14.54 8.04 10.65
C GLU A 323 -13.02 7.96 10.82
N GLY A 324 -12.31 8.92 10.23
CA GLY A 324 -10.86 9.03 10.29
C GLY A 324 -10.16 8.54 9.02
N SER A 325 -8.83 8.62 9.03
CA SER A 325 -8.02 8.16 7.90
C SER A 325 -7.91 6.65 7.92
N ALA A 326 -8.35 6.01 6.84
CA ALA A 326 -8.22 4.58 6.67
C ALA A 326 -6.83 4.26 6.12
N SER A 327 -6.15 3.30 6.76
CA SER A 327 -4.71 3.09 6.60
C SER A 327 -4.32 1.69 6.14
N SER A 328 -5.23 0.72 6.27
CA SER A 328 -5.04 -0.67 5.85
C SER A 328 -6.40 -1.31 5.60
N SER A 329 -6.46 -2.26 4.67
CA SER A 329 -7.66 -3.05 4.41
C SER A 329 -7.33 -4.53 4.36
N ALA A 330 -8.27 -5.38 4.73
CA ALA A 330 -8.18 -6.81 4.53
C ALA A 330 -9.54 -7.38 4.15
N VAL A 331 -9.56 -8.46 3.37
CA VAL A 331 -10.81 -9.12 2.96
C VAL A 331 -10.89 -10.49 3.59
N CYS A 332 -12.04 -10.80 4.20
CA CYS A 332 -12.31 -12.09 4.81
C CYS A 332 -13.75 -12.51 4.55
N GLY A 333 -13.93 -13.60 3.80
CA GLY A 333 -15.25 -14.06 3.37
C GLY A 333 -16.00 -12.98 2.57
N ASP A 334 -17.21 -12.67 3.02
CA ASP A 334 -18.09 -11.64 2.46
C ASP A 334 -17.90 -10.26 3.16
N LYS A 335 -16.81 -10.07 3.91
CA LYS A 335 -16.52 -8.85 4.66
C LYS A 335 -15.23 -8.17 4.19
N VAL A 336 -15.20 -6.85 4.34
CA VAL A 336 -14.00 -6.03 4.19
C VAL A 336 -13.72 -5.36 5.52
N PHE A 337 -12.47 -5.41 5.96
CA PHE A 337 -11.98 -4.78 7.16
C PHE A 337 -11.18 -3.54 6.81
N ALA A 338 -11.32 -2.48 7.60
CA ALA A 338 -10.57 -1.24 7.43
C ALA A 338 -9.94 -0.82 8.76
N GLY A 339 -8.62 -0.60 8.75
CA GLY A 339 -7.87 -0.05 9.87
C GLY A 339 -7.93 1.47 9.88
N VAL A 340 -8.61 2.05 10.87
CA VAL A 340 -8.75 3.49 11.11
C VAL A 340 -8.20 3.82 12.51
N GLN A 341 -8.98 4.49 13.39
CA GLN A 341 -8.65 4.57 14.83
C GLN A 341 -8.79 3.22 15.56
N GLY A 342 -9.55 2.30 14.99
CA GLY A 342 -9.69 0.91 15.39
C GLY A 342 -9.87 0.04 14.16
N VAL A 343 -10.78 -0.93 14.21
CA VAL A 343 -11.09 -1.77 13.05
C VAL A 343 -12.57 -1.65 12.70
N TYR A 344 -12.87 -1.36 11.44
CA TYR A 344 -14.22 -1.34 10.90
C TYR A 344 -14.43 -2.60 10.07
N MET A 345 -15.61 -3.20 10.17
CA MET A 345 -16.05 -4.33 9.37
C MET A 345 -17.23 -3.88 8.50
N ALA A 346 -17.08 -4.01 7.19
CA ALA A 346 -18.07 -3.67 6.18
C ALA A 346 -18.48 -4.90 5.36
N SER A 347 -19.70 -4.88 4.82
CA SER A 347 -20.18 -5.87 3.84
C SER A 347 -19.47 -5.68 2.49
N ARG A 348 -18.97 -6.77 1.88
CA ARG A 348 -18.40 -6.72 0.52
C ARG A 348 -19.41 -6.37 -0.56
N ALA A 349 -20.69 -6.66 -0.34
CA ALA A 349 -21.72 -6.52 -1.35
C ALA A 349 -22.09 -5.05 -1.60
N ASP A 350 -22.10 -4.24 -0.54
CA ASP A 350 -22.68 -2.89 -0.55
C ASP A 350 -21.89 -1.87 0.28
N GLY A 351 -20.80 -2.26 0.95
CA GLY A 351 -19.97 -1.37 1.76
C GLY A 351 -20.57 -1.01 3.13
N ARG A 352 -21.77 -1.50 3.46
CA ARG A 352 -22.45 -1.14 4.72
C ARG A 352 -21.61 -1.55 5.93
N ILE A 353 -21.37 -0.62 6.85
CA ILE A 353 -20.66 -0.88 8.10
C ILE A 353 -21.53 -1.79 8.99
N LEU A 354 -20.97 -2.94 9.37
CA LEU A 354 -21.66 -3.97 10.15
C LEU A 354 -21.26 -3.90 11.62
N ALA A 355 -19.97 -3.74 11.87
CA ALA A 355 -19.42 -3.75 13.22
C ALA A 355 -18.13 -2.94 13.30
N THR A 356 -17.76 -2.52 14.51
CA THR A 356 -16.48 -1.87 14.80
C THR A 356 -15.80 -2.50 16.00
N LEU A 357 -14.48 -2.28 16.09
CA LEU A 357 -13.67 -2.57 17.28
C LEU A 357 -12.92 -1.31 17.65
N PHE A 358 -13.24 -0.73 18.79
CA PHE A 358 -12.45 0.33 19.40
C PHE A 358 -11.38 -0.29 20.30
N LEU A 359 -10.12 -0.10 19.94
CA LEU A 359 -9.00 -0.77 20.60
C LEU A 359 -8.83 -0.34 22.06
N ASP A 360 -9.12 0.92 22.39
CA ASP A 360 -9.12 1.43 23.76
C ASP A 360 -10.09 0.66 24.67
N GLU A 361 -11.32 0.46 24.20
CA GLU A 361 -12.35 -0.27 24.94
C GLU A 361 -11.99 -1.74 25.08
N ALA A 362 -11.49 -2.36 24.01
CA ALA A 362 -11.07 -3.76 24.02
C ALA A 362 -9.87 -4.02 24.96
N ALA A 363 -8.94 -3.07 25.04
CA ALA A 363 -7.78 -3.14 25.91
C ALA A 363 -8.09 -2.71 27.36
N GLY A 364 -9.17 -1.96 27.58
CA GLY A 364 -9.39 -1.23 28.83
C GLY A 364 -8.35 -0.14 29.09
N LEU A 365 -7.72 0.38 28.03
CA LEU A 365 -6.63 1.37 28.06
C LEU A 365 -6.97 2.55 27.16
N LYS A 366 -6.22 3.65 27.26
CA LYS A 366 -6.40 4.82 26.38
C LYS A 366 -5.22 4.97 25.43
N GLY A 367 -5.49 5.46 24.22
CA GLY A 367 -4.47 5.77 23.22
C GLY A 367 -3.90 4.54 22.49
N ILE A 368 -4.63 3.43 22.51
CA ILE A 368 -4.34 2.23 21.75
C ILE A 368 -4.70 2.47 20.30
N HIS A 369 -3.75 2.21 19.42
CA HIS A 369 -3.93 2.38 17.99
C HIS A 369 -3.22 1.26 17.24
N LEU A 370 -3.74 0.99 16.04
CA LEU A 370 -3.17 0.05 15.08
C LEU A 370 -1.76 0.53 14.68
N VAL A 371 -0.80 -0.39 14.62
CA VAL A 371 0.59 -0.11 14.19
C VAL A 371 1.06 -1.01 13.06
N SER A 372 0.19 -1.87 12.54
CA SER A 372 0.50 -2.77 11.43
C SER A 372 -0.57 -2.73 10.36
N ARG A 373 -0.34 -3.47 9.28
CA ARG A 373 -1.41 -3.86 8.34
C ARG A 373 -2.35 -4.87 8.97
N LEU A 374 -3.54 -4.97 8.38
CA LEU A 374 -4.47 -6.08 8.61
C LEU A 374 -4.09 -7.24 7.68
N HIS A 375 -4.01 -8.45 8.21
CA HIS A 375 -3.76 -9.66 7.43
C HIS A 375 -4.86 -10.68 7.67
N THR A 376 -5.26 -11.41 6.64
CA THR A 376 -6.28 -12.46 6.75
C THR A 376 -5.71 -13.84 6.55
N TRP A 377 -6.15 -14.77 7.39
CA TRP A 377 -5.94 -16.19 7.19
C TRP A 377 -7.13 -16.97 7.74
N GLY A 378 -7.62 -17.93 6.95
CA GLY A 378 -8.82 -18.69 7.30
C GLY A 378 -10.01 -17.77 7.55
N ASN A 379 -10.60 -17.88 8.75
CA ASN A 379 -11.76 -17.09 9.17
C ASN A 379 -11.40 -15.97 10.16
N ARG A 380 -10.18 -15.42 10.07
CA ARG A 380 -9.68 -14.42 11.03
C ARG A 380 -8.90 -13.31 10.35
N VAL A 381 -8.90 -12.15 11.01
CA VAL A 381 -8.05 -11.00 10.70
C VAL A 381 -7.05 -10.83 11.84
N TYR A 382 -5.78 -10.66 11.50
CA TYR A 382 -4.65 -10.52 12.40
C TYR A 382 -4.02 -9.14 12.25
N PHE A 383 -3.63 -8.53 13.37
CA PHE A 383 -2.96 -7.25 13.38
C PHE A 383 -2.25 -6.99 14.71
N VAL A 384 -1.43 -5.94 14.74
CA VAL A 384 -0.73 -5.47 15.92
C VAL A 384 -1.20 -4.06 16.26
N ALA A 385 -1.50 -3.85 17.53
CA ALA A 385 -1.73 -2.54 18.12
C ALA A 385 -0.64 -2.24 19.16
N THR A 386 -0.64 -1.02 19.69
CA THR A 386 0.36 -0.58 20.68
C THR A 386 0.37 -1.36 22.00
N ASP A 387 -0.64 -2.19 22.28
CA ASP A 387 -0.76 -2.94 23.53
C ASP A 387 -0.73 -4.46 23.37
N ALA A 388 -1.00 -4.98 22.17
CA ALA A 388 -1.17 -6.40 21.95
C ALA A 388 -1.09 -6.78 20.47
N VAL A 389 -0.87 -8.08 20.27
CA VAL A 389 -1.13 -8.78 19.02
C VAL A 389 -2.56 -9.33 19.08
N TYR A 390 -3.34 -9.15 18.01
CA TYR A 390 -4.76 -9.48 17.95
C TYR A 390 -5.06 -10.49 16.84
N ALA A 391 -6.04 -11.36 17.12
CA ALA A 391 -6.87 -11.97 16.09
C ALA A 391 -8.34 -11.67 16.37
N VAL A 392 -9.05 -11.27 15.33
CA VAL A 392 -10.49 -11.00 15.37
C VAL A 392 -11.24 -11.89 14.38
N SER A 393 -12.50 -12.18 14.69
CA SER A 393 -13.35 -13.03 13.85
C SER A 393 -13.78 -12.30 12.58
N CYS A 394 -13.89 -13.03 11.48
CA CYS A 394 -14.53 -12.53 10.27
C CYS A 394 -16.06 -12.58 10.35
N ASP A 395 -16.58 -13.49 11.16
CA ASP A 395 -18.01 -13.61 11.42
C ASP A 395 -18.49 -12.55 12.41
N LEU A 396 -19.74 -12.16 12.24
CA LEU A 396 -20.44 -11.39 13.28
C LEU A 396 -20.67 -12.28 14.51
N PRO A 397 -20.62 -11.71 15.73
CA PRO A 397 -20.81 -12.45 16.98
C PRO A 397 -22.15 -13.19 17.08
#